data_AF-A0A2N6N990-F1
#
_entry.id   AF-A0A2N6N990-F1
#
_cell.length_a   1.000
_cell.length_b   1.000
_cell.length_c   1.000
_cell.angle_alpha   90.00
_cell.angle_beta   90.00
_cell.angle_gamma   90.00
#
_symmetry.space_group_name_H-M   'P 1'
#
loop_
_entity.id
_entity.type
_entity.pdbx_description
1 polymer ?
#
loop_
_entity_poly.entity_id
_entity_poly.type
_entity_poly.pdbx_seq_one_letter_code
_entity_poly.pdbx_strand_id
1 'polypeptide(L)'
;MGASDSKIVFKRGIFRLSEERDIPADDEYWTSFWELPESSEDVFSLFSPADIRRSRDQALENIETLILALTSRLFVLRHHPSFPDNELAPEREALNCVRVLTRVLPYIYEKESLHPWEEQFFWGSRKRRTRQGAIANEVLFDESRDDKEETEGDKTHFEDAKPLAEELLDTLVDMLFFSEFTIPKQQPGRPKVTYAIWQSGVGCNTAVPTTKEFESNRCELLRLILALAGRGLYMSSPTLTQSGVRTLTHLCTNPDKQVVLSVLCSLLNTHFEDFSNT
;
A
#
# COMPACT_ATOMS: atom_id res chain seq x y z
N MET A 1 -15.06 17.91 20.71
CA MET A 1 -13.65 18.15 21.09
C MET A 1 -12.66 17.32 20.25
N GLY A 2 -13.04 16.72 19.11
CA GLY A 2 -12.32 15.56 18.54
C GLY A 2 -11.06 15.84 17.70
N ALA A 3 -11.04 16.84 16.81
CA ALA A 3 -9.98 16.93 15.80
C ALA A 3 -8.60 17.34 16.36
N SER A 4 -8.55 18.30 17.30
CA SER A 4 -7.29 18.76 17.89
C SER A 4 -6.62 17.71 18.77
N ASP A 5 -7.42 16.96 19.54
CA ASP A 5 -6.92 15.89 20.40
C ASP A 5 -6.38 14.72 19.56
N SER A 6 -7.08 14.31 18.49
CA SER A 6 -6.61 13.28 17.55
C SER A 6 -5.26 13.64 16.92
N LYS A 7 -5.05 14.91 16.52
CA LYS A 7 -3.77 15.38 15.97
C LYS A 7 -2.63 15.32 16.99
N ILE A 8 -2.91 15.64 18.25
CA ILE A 8 -1.91 15.54 19.34
C ILE A 8 -1.54 14.07 19.58
N VAL A 9 -2.52 13.17 19.62
CA VAL A 9 -2.29 11.73 19.81
C VAL A 9 -1.49 11.17 18.63
N PHE A 10 -1.86 11.50 17.40
CA PHE A 10 -1.13 11.08 16.20
C PHE A 10 0.33 11.57 16.21
N LYS A 11 0.55 12.84 16.58
CA LYS A 11 1.91 13.40 16.68
C LYS A 11 2.75 12.73 17.77
N ARG A 12 2.16 12.37 18.92
CA ARG A 12 2.84 11.57 19.95
C ARG A 12 3.21 10.18 19.42
N GLY A 13 2.31 9.56 18.67
CA GLY A 13 2.57 8.29 18.00
C GLY A 13 3.79 8.37 17.06
N ILE A 14 3.89 9.43 16.27
CA ILE A 14 5.05 9.67 15.40
C ILE A 14 6.36 9.74 16.20
N PHE A 15 6.39 10.37 17.37
CA PHE A 15 7.62 10.40 18.19
C PHE A 15 7.98 9.01 18.73
N ARG A 16 6.98 8.22 19.13
CA ARG A 16 7.15 6.83 19.60
C ARG A 16 7.93 5.98 18.59
N LEU A 17 7.72 6.17 17.28
CA LEU A 17 8.48 5.46 16.23
C LEU A 17 9.99 5.54 16.39
N SER A 18 10.52 6.64 16.91
CA SER A 18 11.97 6.85 17.06
C SER A 18 12.47 6.72 18.50
N GLU A 19 11.59 6.89 19.48
CA GLU A 19 11.96 6.88 20.91
C GLU A 19 11.94 5.46 21.50
N GLU A 20 11.05 4.60 21.02
CA GLU A 20 10.93 3.21 21.43
C GLU A 20 11.54 2.29 20.36
N ARG A 21 12.08 1.15 20.77
CA ARG A 21 12.68 0.15 19.88
C ARG A 21 11.82 -1.10 19.90
N ASP A 22 11.75 -1.80 18.77
CA ASP A 22 11.07 -3.09 18.65
C ASP A 22 9.60 -3.07 19.10
N ILE A 23 8.83 -2.07 18.65
CA ILE A 23 7.39 -1.98 18.96
C ILE A 23 6.68 -3.23 18.41
N PRO A 24 5.91 -3.97 19.22
CA PRO A 24 5.26 -5.21 18.78
C PRO A 24 4.33 -4.99 17.58
N ALA A 25 4.33 -5.92 16.63
CA ALA A 25 3.53 -5.83 15.40
C ALA A 25 2.01 -5.90 15.63
N ASP A 26 1.58 -6.44 16.77
CA ASP A 26 0.20 -6.58 17.22
C ASP A 26 -0.27 -5.42 18.12
N ASP A 27 0.58 -4.43 18.38
CA ASP A 27 0.22 -3.26 19.18
C ASP A 27 -0.86 -2.40 18.46
N GLU A 28 -1.95 -2.10 19.16
CA GLU A 28 -3.05 -1.23 18.66
C GLU A 28 -2.55 0.16 18.24
N TYR A 29 -1.39 0.58 18.73
CA TYR A 29 -0.69 1.77 18.27
C TYR A 29 -0.63 1.92 16.75
N TRP A 30 -0.44 0.84 15.99
CA TRP A 30 -0.35 0.93 14.53
C TRP A 30 -1.67 1.41 13.92
N THR A 31 -2.83 1.11 14.52
CA THR A 31 -4.13 1.56 14.01
C THR A 31 -4.26 3.06 13.96
N SER A 32 -3.57 3.75 14.87
CA SER A 32 -3.55 5.20 14.94
C SER A 32 -3.07 5.87 13.63
N PHE A 33 -2.25 5.18 12.82
CA PHE A 33 -1.74 5.72 11.55
C PHE A 33 -2.78 5.75 10.42
N TRP A 34 -3.84 4.95 10.51
CA TRP A 34 -4.93 4.98 9.53
C TRP A 34 -6.26 5.50 10.10
N GLU A 35 -6.43 5.51 11.42
CA GLU A 35 -7.66 5.98 12.07
C GLU A 35 -7.65 7.47 12.43
N LEU A 36 -6.51 8.00 12.90
CA LEU A 36 -6.43 9.36 13.44
C LEU A 36 -6.33 10.47 12.40
N PRO A 37 -5.59 10.35 11.28
CA PRO A 37 -5.54 11.42 10.29
C PRO A 37 -6.92 11.68 9.69
N GLU A 38 -7.38 12.94 9.70
CA GLU A 38 -8.67 13.32 9.13
C GLU A 38 -8.52 13.80 7.68
N SER A 39 -7.31 14.19 7.28
CA SER A 39 -6.98 14.72 5.97
C SER A 39 -5.56 14.35 5.52
N SER A 40 -5.25 14.58 4.24
CA SER A 40 -3.87 14.49 3.75
C SER A 40 -2.96 15.51 4.46
N GLU A 41 -3.44 16.73 4.70
CA GLU A 41 -2.70 17.77 5.40
C GLU A 41 -2.20 17.30 6.77
N ASP A 42 -3.02 16.56 7.52
CA ASP A 42 -2.60 16.02 8.82
C ASP A 42 -1.38 15.11 8.71
N VAL A 43 -1.35 14.22 7.71
CA VAL A 43 -0.20 13.33 7.49
C VAL A 43 1.04 14.12 7.09
N PHE A 44 0.92 15.00 6.09
CA PHE A 44 2.08 15.71 5.53
C PHE A 44 2.64 16.81 6.44
N SER A 45 1.80 17.40 7.30
CA SER A 45 2.20 18.44 8.25
C SER A 45 2.69 17.89 9.59
N LEU A 46 2.04 16.83 10.12
CA LEU A 46 2.39 16.27 11.43
C LEU A 46 3.54 15.27 11.35
N PHE A 47 3.63 14.49 10.27
CA PHE A 47 4.76 13.57 10.05
C PHE A 47 5.86 14.29 9.26
N SER A 48 6.71 15.01 10.00
CA SER A 48 7.73 15.85 9.40
C SER A 48 8.86 15.04 8.76
N PRO A 49 9.59 15.60 7.77
CA PRO A 49 10.75 14.94 7.17
C PRO A 49 11.82 14.56 8.21
N ALA A 50 11.98 15.38 9.25
CA ALA A 50 12.96 15.14 10.30
C ALA A 50 12.58 13.95 11.17
N ASP A 51 11.29 13.78 11.49
CA ASP A 51 10.80 12.66 12.29
C ASP A 51 10.91 11.34 11.53
N ILE A 52 10.62 11.34 10.22
CA ILE A 52 10.78 10.15 9.37
C ILE A 52 12.24 9.73 9.28
N ARG A 53 13.15 10.69 9.01
CA ARG A 53 14.60 10.41 8.99
C ARG A 53 15.11 9.91 10.32
N ARG A 54 14.67 10.51 11.42
CA ARG A 54 15.03 10.07 12.78
C ARG A 54 14.59 8.63 13.00
N SER A 55 13.33 8.30 12.70
CA SER A 55 12.79 6.94 12.83
C SER A 55 13.56 5.95 11.95
N ARG A 56 13.81 6.28 10.68
CA ARG A 56 14.62 5.47 9.75
C ARG A 56 16.04 5.20 10.26
N ASP A 57 16.69 6.21 10.84
CA ASP A 57 18.09 6.14 11.24
C ASP A 57 18.27 5.53 12.63
N GLN A 58 17.29 5.71 13.52
CA GLN A 58 17.35 5.27 14.92
C GLN A 58 16.57 4.00 15.21
N ALA A 59 15.53 3.66 14.44
CA ALA A 59 14.63 2.53 14.67
C ALA A 59 14.00 2.05 13.35
N LEU A 60 14.84 1.47 12.46
CA LEU A 60 14.40 0.99 11.14
C LEU A 60 13.34 -0.13 11.27
N GLU A 61 13.46 -0.97 12.29
CA GLU A 61 12.52 -2.03 12.67
C GLU A 61 11.08 -1.52 12.87
N ASN A 62 10.92 -0.30 13.38
CA ASN A 62 9.60 0.32 13.53
C ASN A 62 9.05 0.83 12.20
N ILE A 63 9.93 1.29 11.29
CA ILE A 63 9.53 1.66 9.92
C ILE A 63 9.14 0.42 9.11
N GLU A 64 9.86 -0.69 9.26
CA GLU A 64 9.46 -2.00 8.71
C GLU A 64 8.06 -2.38 9.15
N THR A 65 7.84 -2.37 10.47
CA THR A 65 6.57 -2.77 11.07
C THR A 65 5.44 -1.83 10.66
N LEU A 66 5.69 -0.52 10.58
CA LEU A 66 4.75 0.47 10.06
C LEU A 66 4.33 0.15 8.62
N ILE A 67 5.29 -0.10 7.74
CA ILE A 67 5.00 -0.42 6.33
C ILE A 67 4.21 -1.72 6.22
N LEU A 68 4.59 -2.75 6.98
CA LEU A 68 3.86 -4.03 7.01
C LEU A 68 2.44 -3.87 7.53
N ALA A 69 2.22 -3.07 8.59
CA ALA A 69 0.90 -2.80 9.13
C ALA A 69 -0.01 -2.09 8.12
N LEU A 70 0.50 -1.02 7.48
CA LEU A 70 -0.27 -0.23 6.51
C LEU A 70 -0.58 -1.02 5.24
N THR A 71 0.39 -1.78 4.72
CA THR A 71 0.17 -2.64 3.54
C THR A 71 -0.79 -3.79 3.86
N SER A 72 -0.66 -4.42 5.02
CA SER A 72 -1.61 -5.44 5.50
C SER A 72 -3.03 -4.89 5.59
N ARG A 73 -3.21 -3.70 6.18
CA ARG A 73 -4.53 -3.04 6.26
C ARG A 73 -5.11 -2.77 4.87
N LEU A 74 -4.30 -2.28 3.93
CA LEU A 74 -4.72 -2.08 2.53
C LEU A 74 -5.18 -3.39 1.88
N PHE A 75 -4.42 -4.48 2.06
CA PHE A 75 -4.77 -5.79 1.52
C PHE A 75 -6.08 -6.30 2.10
N VAL A 76 -6.30 -6.13 3.42
CA VAL A 76 -7.55 -6.50 4.08
C VAL A 76 -8.73 -5.69 3.54
N LEU A 77 -8.60 -4.36 3.47
CA LEU A 77 -9.69 -3.47 2.99
C LEU A 77 -10.05 -3.78 1.54
N ARG A 78 -9.05 -3.95 0.67
CA ARG A 78 -9.24 -4.32 -0.73
C ARG A 78 -10.07 -5.60 -0.92
N HIS A 79 -9.90 -6.59 -0.04
CA HIS A 79 -10.61 -7.86 -0.11
C HIS A 79 -11.87 -7.90 0.77
N HIS A 80 -12.18 -6.81 1.49
CA HIS A 80 -13.31 -6.79 2.41
C HIS A 80 -14.65 -6.75 1.64
N PRO A 81 -15.62 -7.62 1.99
CA PRO A 81 -16.89 -7.73 1.27
C PRO A 81 -17.74 -6.46 1.33
N SER A 82 -17.54 -5.61 2.33
CA SER A 82 -18.25 -4.34 2.47
C SER A 82 -17.48 -3.11 1.98
N PHE A 83 -16.19 -3.22 1.62
CA PHE A 83 -15.43 -2.03 1.18
C PHE A 83 -16.03 -1.42 -0.11
N PRO A 84 -16.19 -0.09 -0.21
CA PRO A 84 -16.03 0.92 0.85
C PRO A 84 -17.32 1.10 1.68
N ASP A 85 -17.26 0.81 2.98
CA ASP A 85 -18.38 1.03 3.92
C ASP A 85 -17.90 1.88 5.10
N ASN A 86 -18.69 2.87 5.51
CA ASN A 86 -18.26 3.88 6.47
C ASN A 86 -17.90 3.34 7.87
N GLU A 87 -18.45 2.18 8.25
CA GLU A 87 -18.25 1.59 9.58
C GLU A 87 -17.41 0.31 9.51
N LEU A 88 -17.71 -0.56 8.55
CA LEU A 88 -17.10 -1.89 8.46
C LEU A 88 -15.77 -1.91 7.72
N ALA A 89 -15.63 -1.07 6.68
CA ALA A 89 -14.41 -1.00 5.87
C ALA A 89 -14.24 0.41 5.27
N PRO A 90 -13.84 1.38 6.11
CA PRO A 90 -13.87 2.78 5.73
C PRO A 90 -12.79 3.09 4.69
N GLU A 91 -13.18 3.73 3.59
CA GLU A 91 -12.23 4.16 2.55
C GLU A 91 -11.17 5.13 3.09
N ARG A 92 -11.52 5.92 4.10
CA ARG A 92 -10.60 6.87 4.76
C ARG A 92 -9.37 6.17 5.30
N GLU A 93 -9.52 4.97 5.86
CA GLU A 93 -8.39 4.22 6.40
C GLU A 93 -7.46 3.74 5.29
N ALA A 94 -8.02 3.30 4.14
CA ALA A 94 -7.22 2.96 2.98
C ALA A 94 -6.45 4.19 2.47
N LEU A 95 -7.12 5.34 2.35
CA LEU A 95 -6.46 6.59 1.94
C LEU A 95 -5.37 7.02 2.92
N ASN A 96 -5.58 6.88 4.23
CA ASN A 96 -4.55 7.18 5.23
C ASN A 96 -3.35 6.25 5.13
N CYS A 97 -3.56 4.95 4.90
CA CYS A 97 -2.47 4.02 4.59
C CYS A 97 -1.68 4.49 3.36
N VAL A 98 -2.37 4.84 2.28
CA VAL A 98 -1.77 5.36 1.04
C VAL A 98 -0.95 6.64 1.31
N ARG A 99 -1.50 7.59 2.07
CA ARG A 99 -0.84 8.86 2.42
C ARG A 99 0.41 8.65 3.23
N VAL A 100 0.36 7.82 4.29
CA VAL A 100 1.52 7.56 5.16
C VAL A 100 2.62 6.83 4.38
N LEU A 101 2.27 5.81 3.58
CA LEU A 101 3.23 5.13 2.72
C LEU A 101 3.88 6.10 1.71
N THR A 102 3.07 6.93 1.04
CA THR A 102 3.55 7.96 0.09
C THR A 102 4.51 8.93 0.78
N ARG A 103 4.23 9.25 2.05
CA ARG A 103 5.04 10.16 2.85
C ARG A 103 6.37 9.55 3.27
N VAL A 104 6.40 8.27 3.65
CA VAL A 104 7.59 7.60 4.21
C VAL A 104 8.57 7.14 3.14
N LEU A 105 8.10 6.55 2.03
CA LEU A 105 8.95 5.89 1.03
C LEU A 105 10.10 6.77 0.47
N PRO A 106 9.90 8.05 0.12
CA PRO A 106 10.98 8.90 -0.40
C PRO A 106 12.17 9.02 0.57
N TYR A 107 11.90 9.01 1.87
CA TYR A 107 12.94 9.11 2.90
C TYR A 107 13.67 7.80 3.13
N ILE A 108 13.10 6.67 2.70
CA ILE A 108 13.83 5.40 2.66
C ILE A 108 14.78 5.43 1.46
N TYR A 109 14.29 5.80 0.28
CA TYR A 109 15.06 5.79 -0.96
C TYR A 109 16.22 6.79 -0.98
N GLU A 110 16.12 7.92 -0.27
CA GLU A 110 17.22 8.89 -0.20
C GLU A 110 18.48 8.37 0.52
N LYS A 111 18.39 7.25 1.27
CA LYS A 111 19.52 6.69 2.02
C LYS A 111 20.11 5.48 1.30
N GLU A 112 21.19 5.70 0.56
CA GLU A 112 21.87 4.67 -0.25
C GLU A 112 22.24 3.40 0.53
N SER A 113 22.63 3.52 1.80
CA SER A 113 22.99 2.36 2.63
C SER A 113 21.83 1.41 2.92
N LEU A 114 20.58 1.83 2.71
CA LEU A 114 19.40 1.00 2.84
C LEU A 114 19.06 0.22 1.57
N HIS A 115 19.74 0.44 0.44
CA HIS A 115 19.38 -0.22 -0.83
C HIS A 115 19.36 -1.76 -0.76
N PRO A 116 20.33 -2.46 -0.13
CA PRO A 116 20.26 -3.93 0.00
C PRO A 116 19.08 -4.38 0.87
N TRP A 117 18.79 -3.63 1.93
CA TRP A 117 17.66 -3.88 2.81
C TRP A 117 16.34 -3.67 2.06
N GLU A 118 16.22 -2.59 1.28
CA GLU A 118 15.05 -2.26 0.48
C GLU A 118 14.74 -3.36 -0.54
N GLU A 119 15.76 -3.82 -1.27
CA GLU A 119 15.64 -4.95 -2.20
C GLU A 119 15.08 -6.18 -1.50
N GLN A 120 15.65 -6.55 -0.35
CA GLN A 120 15.22 -7.74 0.38
C GLN A 120 13.81 -7.57 0.97
N PHE A 121 13.50 -6.40 1.53
CA PHE A 121 12.24 -6.14 2.22
C PHE A 121 11.06 -6.05 1.25
N PHE A 122 11.22 -5.31 0.14
CA PHE A 122 10.15 -5.10 -0.83
C PHE A 122 10.07 -6.18 -1.91
N TRP A 123 11.22 -6.69 -2.37
CA TRP A 123 11.33 -7.58 -3.54
C TRP A 123 11.82 -8.99 -3.20
N GLY A 124 12.16 -9.25 -1.94
CA GLY A 124 12.53 -10.58 -1.48
C GLY A 124 11.37 -11.57 -1.49
N SER A 125 11.69 -12.86 -1.57
CA SER A 125 10.71 -13.94 -1.46
C SER A 125 10.02 -13.89 -0.11
N ARG A 126 8.68 -13.93 -0.12
CA ARG A 126 7.86 -13.95 1.09
C ARG A 126 7.16 -15.28 1.21
N LYS A 127 6.91 -15.70 2.46
CA LYS A 127 6.06 -16.85 2.77
C LYS A 127 4.89 -16.37 3.60
N ARG A 128 3.69 -16.82 3.25
CA ARG A 128 2.47 -16.54 4.00
C ARG A 128 2.01 -17.83 4.68
N ARG A 129 1.59 -17.74 5.94
CA ARG A 129 0.97 -18.89 6.60
C ARG A 129 -0.31 -19.28 5.87
N THR A 130 -0.44 -20.55 5.54
CA THR A 130 -1.67 -21.09 4.96
C THR A 130 -2.79 -21.06 6.00
N ARG A 131 -4.04 -21.07 5.54
CA ARG A 131 -5.22 -21.16 6.42
C ARG A 131 -5.15 -22.38 7.36
N GLN A 132 -4.58 -23.49 6.91
CA GLN A 132 -4.36 -24.69 7.72
C GLN A 132 -3.26 -24.49 8.78
N GLY A 133 -2.20 -23.72 8.47
CA GLY A 133 -1.16 -23.34 9.44
C GLY A 133 -1.61 -22.34 10.50
N ALA A 134 -2.53 -21.43 10.16
CA ALA A 134 -3.15 -20.55 11.15
C ALA A 134 -3.99 -21.36 12.16
N ILE A 135 -4.81 -22.29 11.68
CA ILE A 135 -5.68 -23.12 12.52
C ILE A 135 -4.86 -24.10 13.37
N ALA A 136 -3.86 -24.80 12.80
CA ALA A 136 -3.04 -25.77 13.54
C ALA A 136 -2.29 -25.14 14.73
N ASN A 137 -1.87 -23.88 14.62
CA ASN A 137 -1.20 -23.16 15.69
C ASN A 137 -2.15 -22.75 16.83
N GLU A 138 -3.45 -22.58 16.55
CA GLU A 138 -4.48 -22.35 17.58
C GLU A 138 -4.77 -23.64 18.39
N VAL A 139 -4.74 -24.82 17.74
CA VAL A 139 -4.97 -26.11 18.42
C VAL A 139 -3.77 -26.55 19.28
N LEU A 140 -2.54 -26.23 18.85
CA LEU A 140 -1.31 -26.59 19.58
C LEU A 140 -1.16 -25.88 20.93
N PHE A 141 -1.92 -24.80 21.18
CA PHE A 141 -1.90 -24.06 22.44
C PHE A 141 -2.78 -24.68 23.54
N ASP A 142 -3.61 -25.68 23.22
CA ASP A 142 -4.52 -26.36 24.16
C ASP A 142 -3.94 -27.67 24.74
N GLU A 143 -2.86 -28.20 24.16
CA GLU A 143 -2.23 -29.44 24.64
C GLU A 143 -0.78 -29.18 25.11
N SER A 144 -0.49 -29.59 26.34
CA SER A 144 0.77 -29.41 27.06
C SER A 144 2.02 -29.83 26.27
N ARG A 145 3.08 -29.01 26.41
CA ARG A 145 4.46 -29.21 25.90
C ARG A 145 4.95 -30.67 25.99
N ASP A 146 5.48 -31.19 24.88
CA ASP A 146 6.62 -32.10 24.88
C ASP A 146 7.40 -32.04 23.55
N ASP A 147 8.65 -32.45 23.62
CA ASP A 147 9.83 -32.07 22.84
C ASP A 147 9.87 -32.36 21.31
N LYS A 148 10.49 -31.40 20.60
CA LYS A 148 11.41 -31.51 19.45
C LYS A 148 11.18 -32.58 18.37
N GLU A 149 10.59 -32.16 17.24
CA GLU A 149 11.00 -32.59 15.88
C GLU A 149 10.83 -31.42 14.87
N GLU A 150 11.75 -30.47 14.87
CA GLU A 150 11.85 -29.46 13.80
C GLU A 150 12.62 -30.04 12.60
N THR A 151 11.98 -30.69 11.61
CA THR A 151 12.58 -30.73 10.25
C THR A 151 11.71 -31.03 9.02
N GLU A 152 10.44 -31.47 9.07
CA GLU A 152 9.68 -31.72 7.82
C GLU A 152 8.26 -31.11 7.75
N GLY A 153 7.64 -30.77 8.88
CA GLY A 153 6.27 -30.21 8.93
C GLY A 153 6.15 -28.73 8.56
N ASP A 154 7.22 -27.94 8.61
CA ASP A 154 7.11 -26.48 8.46
C ASP A 154 6.83 -26.03 7.00
N LYS A 155 7.08 -26.92 6.01
CA LYS A 155 6.76 -26.64 4.59
C LYS A 155 5.27 -26.79 4.25
N THR A 156 4.46 -27.45 5.07
CA THR A 156 3.02 -27.63 4.78
C THR A 156 2.18 -26.45 5.26
N HIS A 157 2.71 -25.62 6.15
CA HIS A 157 1.97 -24.52 6.80
C HIS A 157 2.23 -23.15 6.18
N PHE A 158 3.13 -23.05 5.20
CA PHE A 158 3.47 -21.79 4.55
C PHE A 158 3.42 -21.95 3.02
N GLU A 159 2.73 -21.03 2.36
CA GLU A 159 2.71 -20.89 0.91
C GLU A 159 3.64 -19.75 0.47
N ASP A 160 4.23 -19.90 -0.72
CA ASP A 160 5.01 -18.83 -1.33
C ASP A 160 4.06 -17.67 -1.65
N ALA A 161 4.44 -16.49 -1.18
CA ALA A 161 3.71 -15.25 -1.39
C ALA A 161 4.50 -14.31 -2.30
N LYS A 162 3.77 -13.46 -3.02
CA LYS A 162 4.39 -12.41 -3.81
C LYS A 162 5.28 -11.51 -2.93
N PRO A 163 6.38 -10.99 -3.47
CA PRO A 163 7.09 -9.89 -2.84
C PRO A 163 6.14 -8.75 -2.45
N LEU A 164 6.48 -8.04 -1.37
CA LEU A 164 5.60 -7.02 -0.79
C LEU A 164 5.26 -5.91 -1.81
N ALA A 165 6.25 -5.48 -2.59
CA ALA A 165 6.03 -4.46 -3.62
C ALA A 165 5.11 -4.95 -4.75
N GLU A 166 5.20 -6.21 -5.16
CA GLU A 166 4.31 -6.75 -6.20
C GLU A 166 2.86 -6.80 -5.70
N GLU A 167 2.63 -7.35 -4.50
CA GLU A 167 1.28 -7.42 -3.89
C GLU A 167 0.70 -6.01 -3.66
N LEU A 168 1.55 -5.05 -3.25
CA LEU A 168 1.16 -3.65 -3.10
C LEU A 168 0.80 -3.00 -4.42
N LEU A 169 1.62 -3.14 -5.47
CA LEU A 169 1.33 -2.57 -6.78
C LEU A 169 0.05 -3.16 -7.39
N ASP A 170 -0.12 -4.48 -7.31
CA ASP A 170 -1.35 -5.15 -7.78
C ASP A 170 -2.58 -4.63 -7.02
N THR A 171 -2.46 -4.48 -5.69
CA THR A 171 -3.54 -3.91 -4.86
C THR A 171 -3.88 -2.49 -5.27
N LEU A 172 -2.88 -1.62 -5.47
CA LEU A 172 -3.11 -0.23 -5.85
C LEU A 172 -3.72 -0.11 -7.26
N VAL A 173 -3.25 -0.91 -8.21
CA VAL A 173 -3.81 -0.99 -9.56
C VAL A 173 -5.25 -1.48 -9.52
N ASP A 174 -5.58 -2.46 -8.70
CA ASP A 174 -6.95 -2.92 -8.52
C ASP A 174 -7.84 -1.85 -7.89
N MET A 175 -7.31 -1.12 -6.91
CA MET A 175 -8.02 -0.02 -6.24
C MET A 175 -8.29 1.17 -7.16
N LEU A 176 -7.50 1.37 -8.23
CA LEU A 176 -7.75 2.38 -9.27
C LEU A 176 -9.03 2.11 -10.09
N PHE A 177 -9.54 0.87 -10.05
CA PHE A 177 -10.72 0.43 -10.80
C PHE A 177 -11.76 -0.25 -9.89
N PHE A 178 -11.85 0.22 -8.64
CA PHE A 178 -12.66 -0.38 -7.60
C PHE A 178 -14.00 0.33 -7.44
N SER A 179 -15.07 -0.45 -7.45
CA SER A 179 -16.45 0.02 -7.38
C SER A 179 -16.76 0.79 -6.11
N GLU A 180 -17.44 1.92 -6.26
CA GLU A 180 -17.81 2.87 -5.21
C GLU A 180 -16.62 3.59 -4.55
N PHE A 181 -15.37 3.21 -4.85
CA PHE A 181 -14.16 3.85 -4.34
C PHE A 181 -13.49 4.76 -5.38
N THR A 182 -13.31 4.26 -6.61
CA THR A 182 -12.69 5.00 -7.72
C THR A 182 -13.49 4.91 -9.01
N ILE A 183 -14.53 4.07 -9.09
CA ILE A 183 -15.45 4.01 -10.23
C ILE A 183 -16.89 3.83 -9.73
N PRO A 184 -17.93 4.10 -10.55
CA PRO A 184 -19.32 3.90 -10.16
C PRO A 184 -19.65 2.50 -9.67
N LYS A 185 -20.75 2.42 -8.91
CA LYS A 185 -21.30 1.16 -8.41
C LYS A 185 -21.55 0.17 -9.55
N GLN A 186 -20.98 -1.02 -9.43
CA GLN A 186 -21.18 -2.11 -10.38
C GLN A 186 -22.53 -2.79 -10.13
N GLN A 187 -23.05 -3.44 -11.18
CA GLN A 187 -24.28 -4.23 -11.06
C GLN A 187 -24.10 -5.40 -10.07
N PRO A 188 -25.14 -5.81 -9.35
CA PRO A 188 -25.07 -6.97 -8.47
C PRO A 188 -24.53 -8.21 -9.20
N GLY A 189 -23.60 -8.93 -8.56
CA GLY A 189 -22.97 -10.13 -9.12
C GLY A 189 -21.76 -9.88 -10.03
N ARG A 190 -21.42 -8.62 -10.33
CA ARG A 190 -20.15 -8.27 -10.99
C ARG A 190 -19.01 -8.18 -9.96
N PRO A 191 -17.76 -8.43 -10.38
CA PRO A 191 -16.61 -8.21 -9.51
C PRO A 191 -16.52 -6.73 -9.11
N LYS A 192 -16.07 -6.46 -7.88
CA LYS A 192 -15.88 -5.09 -7.40
C LYS A 192 -14.79 -4.34 -8.16
N VAL A 193 -13.81 -5.05 -8.73
CA VAL A 193 -12.78 -4.47 -9.59
C VAL A 193 -13.16 -4.72 -11.04
N THR A 194 -13.30 -3.63 -11.79
CA THR A 194 -13.64 -3.67 -13.22
C THR A 194 -12.79 -2.65 -13.95
N TYR A 195 -11.82 -3.14 -14.74
CA TYR A 195 -10.87 -2.31 -15.49
C TYR A 195 -11.52 -1.56 -16.66
N ALA A 196 -12.32 -0.55 -16.34
CA ALA A 196 -12.93 0.37 -17.30
C ALA A 196 -12.04 1.58 -17.56
N ILE A 197 -12.00 2.05 -18.80
CA ILE A 197 -11.21 3.23 -19.19
C ILE A 197 -11.94 4.50 -18.70
N TRP A 198 -11.27 5.34 -17.91
CA TRP A 198 -11.93 6.45 -17.23
C TRP A 198 -12.51 7.50 -18.17
N GLN A 199 -11.76 7.87 -19.22
CA GLN A 199 -12.13 8.92 -20.17
C GLN A 199 -12.20 8.41 -21.60
N SER A 200 -13.05 9.04 -22.42
CA SER A 200 -13.13 8.74 -23.84
C SER A 200 -11.83 9.15 -24.56
N GLY A 201 -11.43 8.38 -25.56
CA GLY A 201 -10.19 8.56 -26.30
C GLY A 201 -9.68 7.23 -26.84
N VAL A 202 -8.38 6.98 -26.67
CA VAL A 202 -7.76 5.73 -27.09
C VAL A 202 -8.36 4.56 -26.31
N GLY A 203 -8.82 3.54 -27.04
CA GLY A 203 -9.35 2.30 -26.45
C GLY A 203 -10.77 2.40 -25.89
N CYS A 204 -11.39 3.58 -25.82
CA CYS A 204 -12.76 3.73 -25.34
C CYS A 204 -13.45 4.97 -25.91
N ASN A 205 -14.68 4.83 -26.39
CA ASN A 205 -15.46 5.97 -26.93
C ASN A 205 -16.43 6.56 -25.91
N THR A 206 -16.48 6.03 -24.68
CA THR A 206 -17.45 6.43 -23.66
C THR A 206 -16.77 6.51 -22.32
N ALA A 207 -16.74 7.72 -21.74
CA ALA A 207 -16.17 7.93 -20.42
C ALA A 207 -17.00 7.21 -19.34
N VAL A 208 -16.32 6.80 -18.27
CA VAL A 208 -16.96 6.32 -17.06
C VAL A 208 -17.41 7.54 -16.26
N PRO A 209 -18.67 7.57 -15.75
CA PRO A 209 -19.10 8.65 -14.86
C PRO A 209 -18.12 8.83 -13.69
N THR A 210 -17.60 10.04 -13.54
CA THR A 210 -16.56 10.36 -12.57
C THR A 210 -17.05 11.45 -11.62
N THR A 211 -16.62 11.38 -10.36
CA THR A 211 -16.86 12.43 -9.35
C THR A 211 -15.54 12.98 -8.87
N LYS A 212 -15.58 14.15 -8.19
CA LYS A 212 -14.36 14.74 -7.61
C LYS A 212 -13.73 13.82 -6.57
N GLU A 213 -14.54 13.07 -5.84
CA GLU A 213 -14.10 12.09 -4.85
C GLU A 213 -13.36 10.93 -5.53
N PHE A 214 -13.91 10.37 -6.62
CA PHE A 214 -13.23 9.32 -7.39
C PHE A 214 -11.90 9.81 -7.98
N GLU A 215 -11.86 11.02 -8.52
CA GLU A 215 -10.62 11.63 -9.03
C GLU A 215 -9.60 11.86 -7.92
N SER A 216 -10.05 12.35 -6.76
CA SER A 216 -9.20 12.54 -5.58
C SER A 216 -8.59 11.22 -5.13
N ASN A 217 -9.40 10.16 -5.00
CA ASN A 217 -8.96 8.82 -4.60
C ASN A 217 -7.97 8.23 -5.61
N ARG A 218 -8.26 8.34 -6.92
CA ARG A 218 -7.32 7.92 -7.99
C ARG A 218 -6.00 8.69 -7.89
N CYS A 219 -6.03 10.00 -7.66
CA CYS A 219 -4.82 10.82 -7.51
C CYS A 219 -3.96 10.36 -6.33
N GLU A 220 -4.56 10.02 -5.19
CA GLU A 220 -3.80 9.52 -4.04
C GLU A 220 -3.16 8.16 -4.29
N LEU A 221 -3.89 7.23 -4.91
CA LEU A 221 -3.33 5.93 -5.33
C LEU A 221 -2.17 6.11 -6.32
N LEU A 222 -2.35 6.98 -7.32
CA LEU A 222 -1.30 7.28 -8.31
C LEU A 222 -0.08 7.93 -7.67
N ARG A 223 -0.24 8.78 -6.65
CA ARG A 223 0.90 9.35 -5.90
C ARG A 223 1.72 8.27 -5.19
N LEU A 224 1.08 7.25 -4.63
CA LEU A 224 1.82 6.13 -4.03
C LEU A 224 2.52 5.27 -5.08
N ILE A 225 1.86 4.97 -6.20
CA ILE A 225 2.48 4.26 -7.33
C ILE A 225 3.71 5.03 -7.82
N LEU A 226 3.60 6.35 -7.96
CA LEU A 226 4.72 7.23 -8.33
C LEU A 226 5.81 7.24 -7.28
N ALA A 227 5.48 7.26 -5.98
CA ALA A 227 6.46 7.16 -4.91
C ALA A 227 7.24 5.84 -5.01
N LEU A 228 6.56 4.69 -5.18
CA LEU A 228 7.18 3.38 -5.38
C LEU A 228 8.05 3.32 -6.65
N ALA A 229 7.68 4.05 -7.71
CA ALA A 229 8.49 4.17 -8.94
C ALA A 229 9.63 5.18 -8.82
N GLY A 230 9.58 6.06 -7.81
CA GLY A 230 10.49 7.19 -7.63
C GLY A 230 11.90 6.82 -7.24
N ARG A 231 12.19 5.54 -6.94
CA ARG A 231 13.53 5.06 -6.58
C ARG A 231 14.62 5.51 -7.56
N GLY A 232 14.32 5.50 -8.86
CA GLY A 232 15.28 5.90 -9.90
C GLY A 232 15.78 7.35 -9.76
N LEU A 233 15.05 8.23 -9.05
CA LEU A 233 15.46 9.60 -8.77
C LEU A 233 16.62 9.69 -7.76
N TYR A 234 16.84 8.63 -6.98
CA TYR A 234 17.89 8.53 -5.96
C TYR A 234 19.09 7.71 -6.42
N MET A 235 19.11 7.26 -7.67
CA MET A 235 20.17 6.45 -8.24
C MET A 235 21.03 7.28 -9.19
N SER A 236 22.32 6.96 -9.26
CA SER A 236 23.19 7.52 -10.30
C SER A 236 22.79 7.02 -11.70
N SER A 237 23.03 7.80 -12.75
CA SER A 237 22.71 7.43 -14.13
C SER A 237 23.29 6.07 -14.57
N PRO A 238 24.56 5.72 -14.24
CA PRO A 238 25.09 4.38 -14.49
C PRO A 238 24.30 3.27 -13.80
N THR A 239 23.98 3.43 -12.51
CA THR A 239 23.25 2.43 -11.72
C THR A 239 21.84 2.21 -12.26
N LEU A 240 21.15 3.30 -12.62
CA LEU A 240 19.80 3.27 -13.18
C LEU A 240 19.76 2.52 -14.52
N THR A 241 20.74 2.75 -15.38
CA THR A 241 20.82 2.08 -16.69
C THR A 241 21.05 0.58 -16.55
N GLN A 242 21.85 0.19 -15.55
CA GLN A 242 22.19 -1.22 -15.32
C GLN A 242 21.07 -2.00 -14.62
N SER A 243 20.39 -1.38 -13.66
CA SER A 243 19.47 -2.07 -12.74
C SER A 243 18.00 -1.83 -13.05
N GLY A 244 17.69 -0.72 -13.73
CA GLY A 244 16.32 -0.27 -13.97
C GLY A 244 15.57 0.06 -12.68
N VAL A 245 14.24 0.17 -12.79
CA VAL A 245 13.32 0.36 -11.66
C VAL A 245 12.33 -0.79 -11.63
N ARG A 246 12.47 -1.71 -10.66
CA ARG A 246 11.62 -2.91 -10.55
C ARG A 246 10.12 -2.61 -10.53
N THR A 247 9.71 -1.52 -9.86
CA THR A 247 8.32 -1.05 -9.86
C THR A 247 7.79 -0.83 -11.28
N LEU A 248 8.57 -0.15 -12.13
CA LEU A 248 8.21 0.09 -13.53
C LEU A 248 8.24 -1.20 -14.34
N THR A 249 9.23 -2.06 -14.10
CA THR A 249 9.28 -3.39 -14.73
C THR A 249 8.01 -4.17 -14.44
N HIS A 250 7.61 -4.32 -13.16
CA HIS A 250 6.41 -5.04 -12.76
C HIS A 250 5.14 -4.51 -13.44
N LEU A 251 4.94 -3.19 -13.43
CA LEU A 251 3.79 -2.56 -14.06
C LEU A 251 3.76 -2.77 -15.59
N CYS A 252 4.91 -2.67 -16.25
CA CYS A 252 5.02 -2.78 -17.71
C CYS A 252 5.08 -4.23 -18.23
N THR A 253 5.41 -5.20 -17.38
CA THR A 253 5.47 -6.63 -17.73
C THR A 253 4.26 -7.43 -17.23
N ASN A 254 3.21 -6.75 -16.77
CA ASN A 254 1.99 -7.42 -16.33
C ASN A 254 1.39 -8.25 -17.51
N PRO A 255 1.19 -9.57 -17.34
CA PRO A 255 0.72 -10.44 -18.42
C PRO A 255 -0.77 -10.21 -18.76
N ASP A 256 -1.55 -9.61 -17.86
CA ASP A 256 -2.94 -9.28 -18.11
C ASP A 256 -3.05 -8.02 -18.99
N LYS A 257 -3.26 -8.27 -20.29
CA LYS A 257 -3.40 -7.22 -21.30
C LYS A 257 -4.56 -6.26 -21.00
N GLN A 258 -5.62 -6.72 -20.34
CA GLN A 258 -6.75 -5.86 -20.00
C GLN A 258 -6.35 -4.84 -18.94
N VAL A 259 -5.64 -5.27 -17.89
CA VAL A 259 -5.13 -4.38 -16.84
C VAL A 259 -4.22 -3.31 -17.42
N VAL A 260 -3.22 -3.72 -18.20
CA VAL A 260 -2.25 -2.81 -18.82
C VAL A 260 -2.95 -1.80 -19.73
N LEU A 261 -3.85 -2.27 -20.59
CA LEU A 261 -4.59 -1.41 -21.51
C LEU A 261 -5.44 -0.39 -20.74
N SER A 262 -6.19 -0.83 -19.73
CA SER A 262 -7.07 0.05 -18.98
C SER A 262 -6.32 1.10 -18.18
N VAL A 263 -5.19 0.75 -17.55
CA VAL A 263 -4.31 1.73 -16.88
C VAL A 263 -3.78 2.74 -17.89
N LEU A 264 -3.15 2.27 -18.96
CA LEU A 264 -2.51 3.13 -19.96
C LEU A 264 -3.52 4.09 -20.62
N CYS A 265 -4.62 3.55 -21.13
CA CYS A 265 -5.66 4.34 -21.79
C CYS A 265 -6.32 5.33 -20.83
N SER A 266 -6.56 4.94 -19.57
CA SER A 266 -7.15 5.86 -18.59
C SER A 266 -6.24 7.06 -18.31
N LEU A 267 -4.94 6.81 -18.08
CA LEU A 267 -3.97 7.89 -17.83
C LEU A 267 -3.78 8.79 -19.06
N LEU A 268 -3.64 8.19 -20.24
CA LEU A 268 -3.41 8.90 -21.49
C LEU A 268 -4.63 9.75 -21.89
N ASN A 269 -5.84 9.19 -21.82
CA ASN A 269 -7.05 9.92 -22.20
C ASN A 269 -7.33 11.06 -21.23
N THR A 270 -7.15 10.85 -19.93
CA THR A 270 -7.29 11.91 -18.91
C THR A 270 -6.33 13.08 -19.19
N HIS A 271 -5.06 12.77 -19.50
CA HIS A 271 -4.09 13.80 -19.84
C HIS A 271 -4.49 14.60 -21.10
N PHE A 272 -4.94 13.94 -22.17
CA PHE A 272 -5.31 14.65 -23.41
C PHE A 272 -6.62 15.44 -23.33
N GLU A 273 -7.55 15.01 -22.50
CA GLU A 273 -8.79 15.75 -22.25
C GLU A 273 -8.51 17.10 -21.58
N ASP A 274 -7.62 17.13 -20.58
CA ASP A 274 -7.24 18.37 -19.89
C ASP A 274 -6.65 19.41 -20.87
N PHE A 275 -5.85 18.98 -21.85
CA PHE A 275 -5.31 19.86 -22.90
C PHE A 275 -6.36 20.39 -23.87
N SER A 276 -7.49 19.68 -24.02
CA SER A 276 -8.57 20.10 -24.93
C SER A 276 -9.49 21.14 -24.29
N ASN A 277 -9.47 21.26 -22.96
CA ASN A 277 -10.31 22.16 -22.17
C ASN A 277 -9.57 23.46 -21.73
N THR A 278 -8.28 23.60 -22.04
CA THR A 278 -7.47 24.83 -21.85
C THR A 278 -7.30 25.61 -23.13
#